data_AF-A0A150NWC5-F1
#
_entry.id   AF-A0A150NWC5-F1
#
_cell.length_a   1.000
_cell.length_b   1.000
_cell.length_c   1.000
_cell.angle_alpha   90.00
_cell.angle_beta   90.00
_cell.angle_gamma   90.00
#
_symmetry.space_group_name_H-M   'P 1'
#
loop_
_entity.id
_entity.type
_entity.pdbx_description
1 polymer ?
#
loop_
_entity_poly.entity_id
_entity_poly.type
_entity_poly.pdbx_seq_one_letter_code
_entity_poly.pdbx_strand_id
1 'polypeptide(L)'
;MVRLPISSAVENVYYLTPSKELQALDFTIREGMAEFTTTHFSTYAVVYQANGASTTANQKPSETDIKPLANSSEQVSSSPDLVQSASDSPKEQLPATGETSNPLLFLSGLSLVLTATFLLKSKKDESN
;
A
#
# COMPACT_ATOMS: atom_id res chain seq x y z
N MET A 1 24.90 -8.73 1.21
CA MET A 1 24.22 -9.70 2.10
C MET A 1 23.28 -8.92 3.01
N VAL A 2 22.06 -9.41 3.24
CA VAL A 2 21.06 -8.82 4.14
C VAL A 2 20.81 -9.77 5.31
N ARG A 3 20.72 -9.22 6.53
CA ARG A 3 20.39 -9.95 7.77
C ARG A 3 19.27 -9.22 8.49
N LEU A 4 18.18 -9.90 8.80
CA LEU A 4 17.00 -9.34 9.47
C LEU A 4 16.69 -10.13 10.75
N PRO A 5 16.56 -9.48 11.92
CA PRO A 5 16.11 -10.17 13.13
C PRO A 5 14.66 -10.62 12.97
N ILE A 6 14.36 -11.86 13.37
CA ILE A 6 13.02 -12.44 13.24
C ILE A 6 12.48 -12.87 14.60
N SER A 7 11.20 -12.57 14.83
CA SER A 7 10.48 -12.92 16.06
C SER A 7 9.58 -14.15 15.90
N SER A 8 9.43 -14.67 14.67
CA SER A 8 8.61 -15.83 14.33
C SER A 8 9.22 -16.59 13.14
N ALA A 9 8.67 -17.76 12.85
CA ALA A 9 9.10 -18.57 11.72
C ALA A 9 8.81 -17.86 10.39
N VAL A 10 9.83 -17.74 9.55
CA VAL A 10 9.72 -17.18 8.20
C VAL A 10 9.29 -18.29 7.25
N GLU A 11 8.32 -18.00 6.41
CA GLU A 11 7.85 -18.89 5.35
C GLU A 11 8.59 -18.63 4.04
N ASN A 12 8.68 -17.36 3.63
CA ASN A 12 9.29 -16.97 2.36
C ASN A 12 9.89 -15.57 2.42
N VAL A 13 10.85 -15.32 1.53
CA VAL A 13 11.40 -13.99 1.25
C VAL A 13 11.22 -13.70 -0.24
N TYR A 14 10.72 -12.51 -0.56
CA TYR A 14 10.51 -12.07 -1.93
C TYR A 14 11.23 -10.77 -2.25
N TYR A 15 11.71 -10.65 -3.48
CA TYR A 15 12.14 -9.41 -4.11
C TYR A 15 11.01 -8.82 -4.94
N LEU A 16 10.67 -7.53 -4.71
CA LEU A 16 9.75 -6.79 -5.58
C LEU A 16 10.54 -6.15 -6.72
N THR A 17 10.40 -6.71 -7.93
CA THR A 17 11.05 -6.19 -9.13
C THR A 17 10.52 -4.80 -9.52
N PRO A 18 11.25 -4.02 -10.35
CA PRO A 18 10.77 -2.73 -10.85
C PRO A 18 9.46 -2.85 -11.65
N SER A 19 9.23 -3.99 -12.30
CA SER A 19 7.99 -4.34 -13.01
C SER A 19 6.84 -4.76 -12.08
N LYS A 20 7.03 -4.72 -10.75
CA LYS A 20 6.04 -5.06 -9.72
C LYS A 20 5.69 -6.54 -9.61
N GLU A 21 6.59 -7.41 -10.03
CA GLU A 21 6.47 -8.86 -9.84
C GLU A 21 7.25 -9.29 -8.59
N LEU A 22 6.74 -10.31 -7.88
CA LEU A 22 7.41 -10.94 -6.76
C LEU A 22 8.28 -12.10 -7.23
N GLN A 23 9.56 -12.08 -6.87
CA GLN A 23 10.49 -13.20 -7.11
C GLN A 23 10.92 -13.78 -5.78
N ALA A 24 10.74 -15.09 -5.60
CA ALA A 24 11.18 -15.79 -4.40
C ALA A 24 12.71 -15.79 -4.30
N LEU A 25 13.23 -15.59 -3.10
CA LEU A 25 14.65 -15.63 -2.79
C LEU A 25 14.96 -16.80 -1.86
N ASP A 26 16.11 -17.42 -2.11
CA ASP A 26 16.70 -18.33 -1.14
C ASP A 26 17.12 -17.55 0.11
N PHE A 27 16.77 -18.09 1.26
CA PHE A 27 17.15 -17.54 2.56
C PHE A 27 17.53 -18.67 3.51
N THR A 28 18.28 -18.30 4.55
CA THR A 28 18.60 -19.21 5.65
C THR A 28 18.31 -18.53 6.98
N ILE A 29 18.00 -19.32 8.00
CA ILE A 29 17.81 -18.82 9.36
C ILE A 29 19.01 -19.22 10.19
N ARG A 30 19.72 -18.23 10.76
CA ARG A 30 20.89 -18.43 11.61
C ARG A 30 20.85 -17.45 12.78
N GLU A 31 21.07 -17.93 14.00
CA GLU A 31 21.17 -17.07 15.19
C GLU A 31 19.96 -16.12 15.41
N GLY A 32 18.75 -16.56 15.05
CA GLY A 32 17.54 -15.72 15.15
C GLY A 32 17.43 -14.64 14.06
N MET A 33 18.23 -14.76 13.00
CA MET A 33 18.24 -13.85 11.85
C MET A 33 17.84 -14.59 10.57
N ALA A 34 16.99 -13.98 9.75
CA ALA A 34 16.81 -14.38 8.36
C ALA A 34 17.90 -13.72 7.50
N GLU A 35 18.61 -14.54 6.72
CA GLU A 35 19.75 -14.11 5.91
C GLU A 35 19.52 -14.48 4.45
N PHE A 36 19.69 -13.50 3.54
CA PHE A 36 19.63 -13.72 2.11
C PHE A 36 20.63 -12.83 1.37
N THR A 37 21.02 -13.26 0.17
CA THR A 37 21.94 -12.52 -0.70
C THR A 37 21.16 -11.81 -1.78
N THR A 38 21.52 -10.56 -2.04
CA THR A 38 20.95 -9.78 -3.12
C THR A 38 21.99 -8.79 -3.64
N THR A 39 21.91 -8.48 -4.93
CA THR A 39 22.74 -7.49 -5.63
C THR A 39 22.00 -6.18 -5.87
N HIS A 40 20.68 -6.18 -5.67
CA HIS A 40 19.83 -5.02 -5.90
C HIS A 40 19.60 -4.28 -4.59
N PHE A 41 19.51 -2.94 -4.67
CA PHE A 41 18.99 -2.13 -3.58
C PHE A 41 17.53 -1.82 -3.88
N SER A 42 16.60 -2.44 -3.16
CA SER A 42 15.19 -2.41 -3.50
C SER A 42 14.27 -2.79 -2.34
N THR A 43 13.00 -3.04 -2.64
CA THR A 43 11.99 -3.47 -1.68
C THR A 43 11.92 -4.99 -1.61
N TYR A 44 11.89 -5.52 -0.39
CA TYR A 44 11.78 -6.95 -0.11
C TYR A 44 10.60 -7.20 0.81
N ALA A 45 9.95 -8.35 0.66
CA ALA A 45 8.89 -8.81 1.54
C ALA A 45 9.35 -10.07 2.28
N VAL A 46 9.07 -10.14 3.58
CA VAL A 46 9.29 -11.32 4.41
C VAL A 46 7.93 -11.79 4.89
N VAL A 47 7.58 -13.03 4.55
CA VAL A 47 6.31 -13.65 4.93
C VAL A 47 6.55 -14.51 6.16
N TYR A 48 5.79 -14.28 7.21
CA TYR A 48 5.83 -15.07 8.43
C TYR A 48 4.72 -16.11 8.43
N GLN A 49 5.02 -17.27 9.02
CA GLN A 49 4.02 -18.31 9.24
C GLN A 49 3.01 -17.81 10.28
N ALA A 50 1.72 -18.01 10.00
CA ALA A 50 0.68 -17.77 10.98
C ALA A 50 0.76 -18.82 12.10
N ASN A 51 0.58 -18.39 13.35
CA ASN A 51 0.61 -19.28 14.50
C ASN A 51 -0.43 -20.40 14.33
N GLY A 52 0.03 -21.66 14.23
CA GLY A 52 -0.80 -22.85 14.01
C GLY A 52 -0.69 -23.48 12.62
N ALA A 53 -0.03 -22.83 11.66
CA ALA A 53 0.30 -23.44 10.38
C ALA A 53 1.68 -24.11 10.46
N SER A 54 1.70 -25.44 10.56
CA SER A 54 2.92 -26.24 10.35
C SER A 54 3.01 -26.59 8.87
N THR A 55 3.81 -25.85 8.10
CA THR A 55 4.13 -26.28 6.73
C THR A 55 5.47 -27.03 6.72
N THR A 56 5.37 -28.33 6.45
CA THR A 56 6.51 -29.19 6.10
C THR A 56 7.10 -28.70 4.78
N ALA A 57 8.02 -27.73 4.83
CA ALA A 57 8.69 -27.22 3.64
C ALA A 57 9.92 -28.07 3.33
N ASN A 58 9.73 -29.08 2.49
CA ASN A 58 10.79 -29.59 1.64
C ASN A 58 10.24 -30.10 0.30
N GLN A 59 9.51 -29.26 -0.45
CA GLN A 59 9.18 -29.56 -1.85
C GLN A 59 9.26 -28.31 -2.74
N LYS A 60 10.27 -28.36 -3.62
CA LYS A 60 10.48 -27.71 -4.91
C LYS A 60 9.22 -27.12 -5.58
N PRO A 61 9.31 -25.99 -6.32
CA PRO A 61 8.16 -25.42 -6.99
C PRO A 61 7.79 -26.26 -8.22
N SER A 62 6.55 -26.78 -8.23
CA SER A 62 5.88 -27.24 -9.44
C SER A 62 4.79 -26.22 -9.79
N GLU A 63 4.95 -25.66 -10.97
CA GLU A 63 4.02 -24.88 -11.79
C GLU A 63 2.57 -25.40 -11.72
N THR A 64 1.60 -24.57 -11.31
CA THR A 64 0.19 -24.65 -11.74
C THR A 64 -0.60 -23.36 -11.40
N ASP A 65 -0.98 -22.65 -12.46
CA ASP A 65 -2.23 -21.90 -12.73
C ASP A 65 -2.88 -21.03 -11.63
N ILE A 66 -2.64 -19.71 -11.69
CA ILE A 66 -3.36 -18.69 -10.92
C ILE A 66 -4.55 -18.19 -11.74
N LYS A 67 -5.76 -18.58 -11.34
CA LYS A 67 -7.01 -17.99 -11.86
C LYS A 67 -7.31 -16.66 -11.12
N PRO A 68 -7.61 -15.54 -11.80
CA PRO A 68 -7.90 -14.28 -11.11
C PRO A 68 -9.29 -14.31 -10.46
N LEU A 69 -9.35 -14.08 -9.14
CA LEU A 69 -10.61 -13.82 -8.44
C LEU A 69 -10.93 -12.33 -8.53
N ALA A 70 -11.83 -11.99 -9.44
CA ALA A 70 -12.44 -10.68 -9.54
C ALA A 70 -13.56 -10.52 -8.48
N ASN A 71 -13.93 -9.25 -8.23
CA ASN A 71 -15.11 -8.74 -7.50
C ASN A 71 -14.88 -8.60 -5.98
N SER A 72 -15.11 -7.45 -5.34
CA SER A 72 -16.31 -6.63 -5.44
C SER A 72 -16.04 -5.17 -5.06
N SER A 73 -16.52 -4.27 -5.92
CA SER A 73 -16.69 -2.84 -5.68
C SER A 73 -18.02 -2.61 -4.96
N GLU A 74 -18.09 -1.49 -4.25
CA GLU A 74 -19.26 -0.83 -3.64
C GLU A 74 -19.66 -1.28 -2.23
N GLN A 75 -19.50 -0.38 -1.26
CA GLN A 75 -20.64 0.40 -0.76
C GLN A 75 -20.18 1.47 0.24
N VAL A 76 -20.30 2.72 -0.20
CA VAL A 76 -20.34 3.90 0.65
C VAL A 76 -21.67 3.87 1.40
N SER A 77 -21.63 3.87 2.74
CA SER A 77 -22.80 4.11 3.58
C SER A 77 -22.50 5.30 4.49
N SER A 78 -23.07 6.45 4.13
CA SER A 78 -23.11 7.64 4.96
C SER A 78 -24.49 7.78 5.57
N SER A 79 -24.59 7.74 6.90
CA SER A 79 -25.54 8.57 7.65
C SER A 79 -25.23 8.62 9.15
N PRO A 80 -25.66 9.70 9.83
CA PRO A 80 -25.05 10.21 11.06
C PRO A 80 -25.84 9.78 12.31
N ASP A 81 -25.19 9.70 13.48
CA ASP A 81 -25.69 10.41 14.66
C ASP A 81 -24.70 10.40 15.85
N LEU A 82 -24.79 11.47 16.63
CA LEU A 82 -24.10 11.80 17.88
C LEU A 82 -24.18 10.70 18.96
N VAL A 83 -23.05 10.32 19.57
CA VAL A 83 -22.95 10.17 21.05
C VAL A 83 -21.51 10.43 21.53
N GLN A 84 -21.44 11.31 22.52
CA GLN A 84 -20.33 11.69 23.37
C GLN A 84 -19.86 10.53 24.26
N SER A 85 -18.57 10.18 24.25
CA SER A 85 -17.91 9.65 25.45
C SER A 85 -16.40 9.82 25.37
N ALA A 86 -15.86 10.53 26.34
CA ALA A 86 -14.43 10.70 26.51
C ALA A 86 -13.78 9.36 26.91
N SER A 87 -12.80 8.92 26.13
CA SER A 87 -11.78 7.98 26.61
C SER A 87 -10.43 8.68 26.57
N ASP A 88 -9.91 9.00 27.76
CA ASP A 88 -8.51 9.34 27.96
C ASP A 88 -7.69 8.07 27.72
N SER A 89 -7.12 7.97 26.52
CA SER A 89 -6.05 7.05 26.19
C SER A 89 -5.10 7.83 25.29
N PRO A 90 -3.78 7.83 25.55
CA PRO A 90 -2.83 8.52 24.68
C PRO A 90 -2.90 7.86 23.31
N LYS A 91 -3.57 8.51 22.35
CA LYS A 91 -3.56 8.04 20.96
C LYS A 91 -2.14 8.19 20.46
N GLU A 92 -1.53 7.07 20.09
CA GLU A 92 -0.31 7.04 19.28
C GLU A 92 -0.61 7.80 17.97
N GLN A 93 -0.27 9.08 17.97
CA GLN A 93 -0.43 9.93 16.81
C GLN A 93 0.76 9.68 15.90
N LEU A 94 0.49 9.19 14.69
CA LEU A 94 1.50 9.05 13.66
C LEU A 94 2.19 10.41 13.43
N PRO A 95 3.51 10.43 13.12
CA PRO A 95 4.20 11.67 12.77
C PRO A 95 3.44 12.38 11.66
N ALA A 96 3.29 13.70 11.76
CA ALA A 96 2.57 14.46 10.75
C ALA A 96 3.19 14.22 9.36
N THR A 97 2.38 13.76 8.41
CA THR A 97 2.76 13.48 7.02
C THR A 97 3.01 14.74 6.19
N GLY A 98 2.95 15.93 6.80
CA GLY A 98 3.12 17.21 6.10
C GLY A 98 1.93 17.58 5.20
N GLU A 99 0.82 16.85 5.29
CA GLU A 99 -0.35 17.06 4.44
C GLU A 99 -1.15 18.28 4.92
N THR A 100 -1.11 19.36 4.14
CA THR A 100 -1.95 20.54 4.38
C THR A 100 -3.08 20.58 3.35
N SER A 101 -4.29 20.15 3.73
CA SER A 101 -5.47 20.40 2.91
C SER A 101 -5.93 21.84 3.14
N ASN A 102 -5.74 22.71 2.13
CA ASN A 102 -6.25 24.08 2.18
C ASN A 102 -7.47 24.20 1.26
N PRO A 103 -8.69 24.20 1.80
CA PRO A 103 -9.91 24.27 0.99
C PRO A 103 -9.98 25.54 0.15
N LEU A 104 -9.29 26.62 0.56
CA LEU A 104 -9.19 27.85 -0.23
C LEU A 104 -8.34 27.63 -1.49
N LEU A 105 -7.23 26.89 -1.42
CA LEU A 105 -6.42 26.60 -2.60
C LEU A 105 -7.19 25.74 -3.61
N PHE A 106 -7.95 24.76 -3.13
CA PHE A 106 -8.84 23.96 -3.96
C PHE A 106 -9.92 24.82 -4.62
N LEU A 107 -10.59 25.69 -3.85
CA LEU A 107 -11.62 26.58 -4.35
C LEU A 107 -11.06 27.62 -5.34
N SER A 108 -9.86 28.16 -5.08
CA SER A 108 -9.16 29.06 -6.01
C SER A 108 -8.83 28.37 -7.33
N GLY A 109 -8.30 27.14 -7.27
CA GLY A 109 -8.05 26.33 -8.46
C GLY A 109 -9.32 26.05 -9.25
N LEU A 110 -10.40 25.66 -8.56
CA LEU A 110 -11.70 25.41 -9.19
C LEU A 110 -12.28 26.67 -9.84
N SER A 111 -12.25 27.83 -9.15
CA SER A 111 -12.73 29.11 -9.69
C SER A 111 -11.97 29.53 -10.94
N LEU A 112 -10.64 29.35 -10.97
CA LEU A 112 -9.82 29.73 -12.12
C LEU A 112 -10.20 28.90 -13.37
N VAL A 113 -10.43 27.59 -13.21
CA VAL A 113 -10.87 26.70 -14.29
C VAL A 113 -12.26 27.10 -14.81
N LEU A 114 -13.21 27.40 -13.92
CA LEU A 114 -14.55 27.87 -14.29
C LEU A 114 -14.50 29.20 -15.07
N THR A 115 -13.68 30.16 -14.63
CA THR A 115 -13.51 31.43 -15.35
C THR A 115 -12.83 31.24 -16.71
N ALA A 116 -11.78 30.43 -16.79
CA ALA A 116 -11.08 30.15 -18.05
C ALA A 116 -11.99 29.48 -19.08
N THR A 117 -12.80 28.50 -18.65
CA THR A 117 -13.76 27.82 -19.52
C THR A 117 -14.88 28.76 -20.00
N PHE A 118 -15.36 29.66 -19.15
CA PHE A 118 -16.33 30.68 -19.57
C PHE A 118 -15.75 31.63 -20.62
N LEU A 119 -14.53 32.15 -20.40
CA LEU A 119 -13.85 33.03 -21.35
C LEU A 119 -13.51 32.34 -22.68
N LEU A 120 -13.13 31.06 -22.64
CA LEU A 120 -12.89 30.28 -23.85
C LEU A 120 -14.19 30.05 -24.64
N LYS A 121 -15.31 29.87 -23.92
CA LYS A 121 -16.63 29.73 -24.55
C LYS A 121 -17.14 31.04 -25.13
N SER A 122 -16.91 32.18 -24.47
CA SER A 122 -17.35 33.49 -24.97
C SER A 122 -16.62 33.92 -26.25
N LYS A 123 -15.36 33.50 -26.47
CA LYS A 123 -14.64 33.77 -27.73
C LYS A 123 -15.17 33.00 -28.95
N LYS A 124 -15.98 31.95 -28.75
CA LYS A 124 -16.56 31.16 -29.86
C LYS A 124 -17.85 31.77 -30.43
N ASP A 125 -18.50 32.67 -29.67
CA ASP A 125 -19.74 33.33 -30.08
C ASP A 125 -19.50 34.73 -30.71
N GLU A 126 -18.25 35.22 -30.72
CA GLU A 126 -17.87 36.57 -31.22
C GLU A 126 -17.18 36.55 -32.60
N SER A 127 -17.24 35.44 -33.34
CA SER A 127 -16.79 35.36 -34.74
C SER A 127 -17.97 35.11 -35.68
N ASN A 128 -18.59 36.18 -36.15
CA ASN A 128 -19.47 36.20 -37.32
C ASN A 128 -19.05 37.37 -38.21
#